data_AF-A0A0D2L8C6-F1
#
_entry.id   AF-A0A0D2L8C6-F1
#
_cell.length_a   1.000
_cell.length_b   1.000
_cell.length_c   1.000
_cell.angle_alpha   90.00
_cell.angle_beta   90.00
_cell.angle_gamma   90.00
#
_symmetry.space_group_name_H-M   'P 1'
#
loop_
_entity.id
_entity.type
_entity.pdbx_description
1 polymer ?
#
loop_
_entity_poly.entity_id
_entity_poly.type
_entity_poly.pdbx_seq_one_letter_code
_entity_poly.pdbx_strand_id
1 'polypeptide(L)'
;MHNEVFNEAKIYSFNEGLFQASPGWDWDVFSRDEDPQHFLVELLQLRPHTEERGRAMAGRGCKAVGFKLFPEHWKGATTTVFQRLLADPRVKKIVLRRGNHLDVYASKLRADKTGAYIGKRLDQVPLEVDLAAFQGFVTHYDKVYAYYDTLLEGQGTASVLRISYDDLAAAFTDDAGMVGGAARSELGGAGGGSGGGDGGADGCCAARRIQAFLGAAAAPPKALAVTVKQTRRPLKEGIENFDDLAFAFSCTKYAGCFACYNDGDDYRGS
;
A
#
# COMPACT_ATOMS: atom_id res chain seq x y z
N MET A 1 -17.05 -2.31 -0.96
CA MET A 1 -16.38 -3.58 -1.29
C MET A 1 -15.36 -3.23 -2.37
N HIS A 2 -14.05 -3.20 -2.06
CA HIS A 2 -13.04 -2.77 -3.03
C HIS A 2 -11.94 -3.82 -3.14
N ASN A 3 -12.20 -4.82 -3.98
CA ASN A 3 -11.15 -5.62 -4.58
C ASN A 3 -10.47 -4.71 -5.61
N GLU A 4 -9.34 -4.10 -5.27
CA GLU A 4 -8.62 -3.16 -6.15
C GLU A 4 -7.96 -3.81 -7.38
N VAL A 5 -8.15 -5.12 -7.60
CA VAL A 5 -7.89 -5.75 -8.90
C VAL A 5 -9.18 -5.87 -9.72
N PHE A 6 -10.35 -5.95 -9.07
CA PHE A 6 -11.63 -6.30 -9.68
C PHE A 6 -12.79 -5.63 -8.93
N ASN A 7 -13.09 -4.39 -9.29
CA ASN A 7 -14.36 -3.76 -8.95
C ASN A 7 -15.42 -4.31 -9.93
N GLU A 8 -16.68 -4.46 -9.51
CA GLU A 8 -17.82 -4.75 -10.40
C GLU A 8 -17.87 -3.81 -11.62
N ALA A 9 -17.32 -2.60 -11.49
CA ALA A 9 -17.21 -1.65 -12.59
C ALA A 9 -15.99 -1.85 -13.52
N LYS A 10 -14.85 -2.40 -13.04
CA LYS A 10 -13.56 -2.45 -13.79
C LYS A 10 -12.52 -3.44 -13.24
N ILE A 11 -11.69 -3.98 -14.15
CA ILE A 11 -10.38 -4.57 -13.82
C ILE A 11 -9.39 -3.43 -13.59
N TYR A 12 -9.13 -3.09 -12.33
CA TYR A 12 -8.08 -2.13 -11.98
C TYR A 12 -6.74 -2.86 -11.96
N SER A 13 -6.08 -2.88 -13.10
CA SER A 13 -4.71 -3.36 -13.21
C SER A 13 -3.81 -2.22 -13.67
N PHE A 14 -2.55 -2.25 -13.24
CA PHE A 14 -1.48 -1.42 -13.82
C PHE A 14 -1.44 -1.53 -15.35
N ASN A 15 -2.01 -2.60 -15.92
CA ASN A 15 -2.05 -2.91 -17.33
C ASN A 15 -3.46 -2.84 -17.96
N GLU A 16 -4.43 -2.08 -17.44
CA GLU A 16 -5.79 -1.94 -18.05
C GLU A 16 -5.71 -1.69 -19.56
N GLY A 17 -4.84 -0.77 -20.00
CA GLY A 17 -4.63 -0.47 -21.42
C GLY A 17 -3.96 -1.59 -22.23
N LEU A 18 -3.19 -2.48 -21.60
CA LEU A 18 -2.65 -3.67 -22.27
C LEU A 18 -3.78 -4.67 -22.56
N PHE A 19 -4.69 -4.85 -21.61
CA PHE A 19 -5.83 -5.76 -21.76
C PHE A 19 -6.82 -5.26 -22.80
N GLN A 20 -7.25 -4.00 -22.70
CA GLN A 20 -8.18 -3.39 -23.65
C GLN A 20 -7.64 -3.32 -25.09
N ALA A 21 -6.32 -3.31 -25.26
CA ALA A 21 -5.68 -3.29 -26.57
C ALA A 21 -5.29 -4.68 -27.10
N SER A 22 -5.52 -5.76 -26.34
CA SER A 22 -5.16 -7.12 -26.77
C SER A 22 -6.27 -7.70 -27.63
N PRO A 23 -6.02 -8.06 -28.90
CA PRO A 23 -7.02 -8.70 -29.75
C PRO A 23 -7.52 -10.02 -29.12
N GLY A 24 -8.85 -10.18 -29.03
CA GLY A 24 -9.48 -11.36 -28.41
C GLY A 24 -9.59 -11.29 -26.88
N TRP A 25 -9.20 -10.17 -26.25
CA TRP A 25 -9.44 -9.95 -24.83
C TRP A 25 -10.89 -9.50 -24.60
N ASP A 26 -11.80 -10.47 -24.46
CA ASP A 26 -13.23 -10.25 -24.21
C ASP A 26 -13.64 -10.55 -22.75
N TRP A 27 -12.66 -10.58 -21.84
CA TRP A 27 -12.91 -10.81 -20.42
C TRP A 27 -13.58 -9.60 -19.77
N ASP A 28 -14.79 -9.81 -19.25
CA ASP A 28 -15.43 -8.93 -18.29
C ASP A 28 -15.40 -9.58 -16.89
N VAL A 29 -16.05 -8.92 -15.92
CA VAL A 29 -16.08 -9.43 -14.54
C VAL A 29 -16.86 -10.74 -14.44
N PHE A 30 -17.90 -10.92 -15.26
CA PHE A 30 -18.78 -12.09 -15.23
C PHE A 30 -18.13 -13.29 -15.89
N SER A 31 -17.62 -13.15 -17.12
CA SER A 31 -16.97 -14.27 -17.83
C SER A 31 -15.76 -14.80 -17.08
N ARG A 32 -14.99 -13.91 -16.43
CA ARG A 32 -13.90 -14.29 -15.51
C ARG A 32 -14.40 -15.14 -14.36
N ASP A 33 -15.49 -14.75 -13.70
CA ASP A 33 -15.97 -15.46 -12.52
C ASP A 33 -16.65 -16.78 -12.87
N GLU A 34 -17.15 -16.93 -14.10
CA GLU A 34 -17.62 -18.20 -14.66
C GLU A 34 -16.46 -19.17 -14.95
N ASP A 35 -15.32 -18.68 -15.45
CA ASP A 35 -14.12 -19.51 -15.70
C ASP A 35 -12.81 -18.81 -15.25
N PRO A 36 -12.55 -18.75 -13.93
CA PRO A 36 -11.40 -18.05 -13.40
C PRO A 36 -10.08 -18.75 -13.72
N GLN A 37 -10.12 -20.05 -14.00
CA GLN A 37 -8.93 -20.82 -14.35
C GLN A 37 -8.48 -20.47 -15.77
N HIS A 38 -9.40 -20.45 -16.74
CA HIS A 38 -9.08 -20.06 -18.12
C HIS A 38 -8.59 -18.61 -18.18
N PHE A 39 -9.25 -17.71 -17.46
CA PHE A 39 -8.79 -16.32 -17.32
C PHE A 39 -7.34 -16.22 -16.85
N LEU A 40 -6.95 -16.95 -15.79
CA LEU A 40 -5.58 -16.92 -15.28
C LEU A 40 -4.57 -17.51 -16.27
N VAL A 41 -4.94 -18.55 -17.01
CA VAL A 41 -4.10 -19.13 -18.06
C VAL A 41 -3.85 -18.11 -19.17
N GLU A 42 -4.90 -17.48 -19.69
CA GLU A 42 -4.75 -16.45 -20.72
C GLU A 42 -3.96 -15.24 -20.20
N LEU A 43 -4.25 -14.76 -18.99
CA LEU A 43 -3.53 -13.67 -18.33
C LEU A 43 -2.01 -13.92 -18.27
N LEU A 44 -1.60 -15.15 -17.94
CA LEU A 44 -0.20 -15.55 -17.89
C LEU A 44 0.43 -15.74 -19.28
N GLN A 45 -0.39 -16.12 -20.27
CA GLN A 45 0.04 -16.36 -21.65
C GLN A 45 0.05 -15.10 -22.52
N LEU A 46 -0.58 -14.01 -22.10
CA LEU A 46 -0.64 -12.75 -22.83
C LEU A 46 0.76 -12.31 -23.30
N ARG A 47 0.91 -12.25 -24.63
CA ARG A 47 2.06 -11.64 -25.29
C ARG A 47 1.67 -10.23 -25.75
N PRO A 48 2.52 -9.21 -25.57
CA PRO A 48 2.23 -7.87 -26.09
C PRO A 48 2.22 -7.89 -27.63
N HIS A 49 1.07 -7.56 -28.23
CA HIS A 49 0.75 -7.83 -29.64
C HIS A 49 0.95 -6.66 -30.63
N THR A 50 1.86 -5.72 -30.38
CA THR A 50 2.23 -4.70 -31.39
C THR A 50 3.71 -4.78 -31.71
N GLU A 51 4.11 -4.85 -32.98
CA GLU A 51 5.53 -5.09 -33.33
C GLU A 51 6.50 -3.99 -32.86
N GLU A 52 6.04 -2.76 -32.62
CA GLU A 52 6.86 -1.66 -32.09
C GLU A 52 6.89 -1.57 -30.54
N ARG A 53 5.74 -1.76 -29.86
CA ARG A 53 5.69 -1.78 -28.37
C ARG A 53 6.01 -3.16 -27.78
N GLY A 54 5.68 -4.19 -28.53
CA GLY A 54 5.96 -5.60 -28.28
C GLY A 54 7.43 -5.91 -28.40
N ARG A 55 8.26 -5.27 -29.24
CA ARG A 55 9.72 -5.50 -29.20
C ARG A 55 10.40 -5.01 -27.91
N ALA A 56 9.84 -4.00 -27.24
CA ALA A 56 10.33 -3.54 -25.93
C ALA A 56 9.86 -4.43 -24.75
N MET A 57 8.80 -5.22 -24.94
CA MET A 57 8.16 -6.05 -23.91
C MET A 57 8.22 -7.58 -24.19
N ALA A 58 8.56 -7.98 -25.41
CA ALA A 58 8.73 -9.36 -25.86
C ALA A 58 9.98 -9.92 -25.19
N GLY A 59 9.75 -10.76 -24.19
CA GLY A 59 10.76 -11.24 -23.24
C GLY A 59 10.34 -11.09 -21.78
N ARG A 60 9.30 -10.30 -21.49
CA ARG A 60 8.74 -10.11 -20.15
C ARG A 60 7.34 -10.70 -20.05
N GLY A 61 7.19 -12.01 -20.29
CA GLY A 61 5.96 -12.71 -19.91
C GLY A 61 5.61 -12.42 -18.44
N CYS A 62 4.32 -12.39 -18.12
CA CYS A 62 3.87 -12.19 -16.74
C CYS A 62 4.39 -13.36 -15.88
N LYS A 63 5.41 -13.10 -15.06
CA LYS A 63 6.04 -14.15 -14.24
C LYS A 63 5.26 -14.47 -12.96
N ALA A 64 4.39 -13.55 -12.55
CA ALA A 64 3.62 -13.64 -11.33
C ALA A 64 2.35 -12.79 -11.43
N VAL A 65 1.27 -13.29 -10.84
CA VAL A 65 0.03 -12.55 -10.61
C VAL A 65 -0.01 -12.15 -9.15
N GLY A 66 -0.27 -10.86 -8.89
CA GLY A 66 -0.50 -10.33 -7.55
C GLY A 66 -1.94 -9.90 -7.38
N PHE A 67 -2.45 -9.97 -6.15
CA PHE A 67 -3.74 -9.42 -5.80
C PHE A 67 -3.70 -8.86 -4.37
N LYS A 68 -4.63 -7.94 -4.09
CA LYS A 68 -4.75 -7.28 -2.79
C LYS A 68 -5.92 -7.87 -2.02
N LEU A 69 -5.67 -8.11 -0.74
CA LEU A 69 -6.66 -8.64 0.19
C LEU A 69 -6.85 -7.67 1.35
N PHE A 70 -8.11 -7.47 1.73
CA PHE A 70 -8.48 -6.68 2.89
C PHE A 70 -9.20 -7.57 3.91
N PRO A 71 -9.15 -7.24 5.21
CA PRO A 71 -9.81 -8.02 6.25
C PRO A 71 -11.32 -8.21 6.01
N GLU A 72 -11.96 -7.24 5.38
CA GLU A 72 -13.39 -7.26 5.08
C GLU A 72 -13.78 -8.34 4.05
N HIS A 73 -12.82 -8.88 3.31
CA HIS A 73 -13.04 -9.98 2.35
C HIS A 73 -13.15 -11.35 3.04
N TRP A 74 -12.83 -11.42 4.33
CA TRP A 74 -12.91 -12.63 5.13
C TRP A 74 -14.31 -12.77 5.74
N LYS A 75 -15.27 -13.28 4.96
CA LYS A 75 -16.63 -13.54 5.46
C LYS A 75 -17.22 -14.83 4.87
N GLY A 76 -17.84 -15.63 5.72
CA GLY A 76 -18.53 -16.85 5.31
C GLY A 76 -17.60 -17.85 4.61
N ALA A 77 -18.01 -18.31 3.43
CA ALA A 77 -17.31 -19.35 2.66
C ALA A 77 -15.88 -18.98 2.24
N THR A 78 -15.54 -17.69 2.15
CA THR A 78 -14.18 -17.29 1.74
C THR A 78 -13.14 -17.54 2.85
N THR A 79 -13.55 -17.59 4.11
CA THR A 79 -12.69 -17.81 5.29
C THR A 79 -11.65 -18.91 5.08
N THR A 80 -12.10 -20.10 4.66
CA THR A 80 -11.22 -21.25 4.48
C THR A 80 -10.24 -21.04 3.33
N VAL A 81 -10.66 -20.36 2.26
CA VAL A 81 -9.78 -20.01 1.14
C VAL A 81 -8.69 -19.06 1.59
N PHE A 82 -9.04 -18.03 2.37
CA PHE A 82 -8.08 -17.07 2.94
C PHE A 82 -7.07 -17.74 3.86
N GLN A 83 -7.53 -18.61 4.76
CA GLN A 83 -6.67 -19.36 5.67
C GLN A 83 -5.66 -20.23 4.91
N ARG A 84 -6.14 -20.98 3.90
CA ARG A 84 -5.28 -21.81 3.05
C ARG A 84 -4.26 -20.98 2.29
N LEU A 85 -4.67 -19.84 1.73
CA LEU A 85 -3.79 -18.95 0.99
C LEU A 85 -2.70 -18.36 1.89
N LEU A 86 -3.07 -17.87 3.07
CA LEU A 86 -2.12 -17.30 4.02
C LEU A 86 -1.15 -18.36 4.54
N ALA A 87 -1.62 -19.58 4.80
CA ALA A 87 -0.79 -20.69 5.30
C ALA A 87 0.15 -21.30 4.23
N ASP A 88 -0.09 -21.11 2.93
CA ASP A 88 0.69 -21.77 1.86
C ASP A 88 2.04 -21.08 1.62
N PRO A 89 3.19 -21.63 2.02
CA PRO A 89 4.50 -20.95 1.93
C PRO A 89 4.97 -20.71 0.49
N ARG A 90 4.33 -21.31 -0.52
CA ARG A 90 4.64 -21.09 -1.94
C ARG A 90 4.15 -19.72 -2.43
N VAL A 91 3.14 -19.17 -1.76
CA VAL A 91 2.63 -17.83 -2.03
C VAL A 91 3.49 -16.82 -1.26
N LYS A 92 4.07 -15.86 -1.97
CA LYS A 92 4.76 -14.72 -1.36
C LYS A 92 3.73 -13.72 -0.83
N LYS A 93 3.83 -13.33 0.44
CA LYS A 93 2.94 -12.34 1.08
C LYS A 93 3.70 -11.06 1.41
N ILE A 94 3.09 -9.93 1.10
CA ILE A 94 3.51 -8.62 1.58
C ILE A 94 2.44 -8.14 2.56
N VAL A 95 2.76 -8.13 3.85
CA VAL A 95 1.89 -7.60 4.90
C VAL A 95 2.19 -6.12 5.08
N LEU A 96 1.34 -5.30 4.48
CA LEU A 96 1.37 -3.84 4.61
C LEU A 96 0.53 -3.44 5.82
N ARG A 97 1.14 -2.82 6.84
CA ARG A 97 0.43 -2.31 8.02
C ARG A 97 0.68 -0.83 8.19
N ARG A 98 -0.38 -0.05 8.41
CA ARG A 98 -0.26 1.34 8.85
C ARG A 98 -0.32 1.40 10.38
N GLY A 99 0.66 2.06 10.99
CA GLY A 99 0.87 2.06 12.43
C GLY A 99 -0.10 2.95 13.20
N ASN A 100 -0.41 4.13 12.67
CA ASN A 100 -1.35 5.06 13.31
C ASN A 100 -2.81 4.67 12.99
N HIS A 101 -3.52 4.13 13.98
CA HIS A 101 -4.90 3.67 13.83
C HIS A 101 -5.91 4.77 13.54
N LEU A 102 -5.75 5.96 14.13
CA LEU A 102 -6.63 7.11 13.87
C LEU A 102 -6.53 7.51 12.39
N ASP A 103 -5.32 7.47 11.86
CA ASP A 103 -5.01 7.76 10.47
C ASP A 103 -5.64 6.76 9.49
N VAL A 104 -5.70 5.47 9.85
CA VAL A 104 -6.41 4.45 9.07
C VAL A 104 -7.92 4.70 9.14
N TYR A 105 -8.45 4.95 10.34
CA TYR A 105 -9.87 5.12 10.56
C TYR A 105 -10.42 6.38 9.87
N ALA A 106 -9.73 7.51 9.99
CA ALA A 106 -10.08 8.75 9.30
C ALA A 106 -10.06 8.58 7.78
N SER A 107 -9.07 7.85 7.24
CA SER A 107 -9.02 7.52 5.81
C SER A 107 -10.23 6.69 5.38
N LYS A 108 -10.63 5.71 6.19
CA LYS A 108 -11.83 4.89 5.93
C LYS A 108 -13.10 5.74 5.94
N LEU A 109 -13.32 6.56 6.98
CA LEU A 109 -14.51 7.40 7.09
C LEU A 109 -14.65 8.38 5.92
N ARG A 110 -13.56 9.00 5.48
CA ARG A 110 -13.57 9.89 4.32
C ARG A 110 -13.95 9.16 3.04
N ALA A 111 -13.40 7.96 2.84
CA ALA A 111 -13.72 7.16 1.67
C ALA A 111 -15.19 6.72 1.68
N ASP A 112 -15.70 6.26 2.82
CA ASP A 112 -17.10 5.87 3.00
C ASP A 112 -18.05 7.06 2.75
N LYS A 113 -17.70 8.26 3.23
CA LYS A 113 -18.50 9.48 3.05
C LYS A 113 -18.52 10.00 1.61
N THR A 114 -17.44 9.81 0.85
CA THR A 114 -17.28 10.39 -0.49
C THR A 114 -17.43 9.39 -1.64
N GLY A 115 -17.44 8.10 -1.34
CA GLY A 115 -17.36 7.02 -2.32
C GLY A 115 -16.05 7.02 -3.13
N ALA A 116 -15.07 7.84 -2.76
CA ALA A 116 -13.81 7.98 -3.46
C ALA A 116 -12.66 7.45 -2.61
N TYR A 117 -11.83 6.62 -3.22
CA TYR A 117 -10.69 5.98 -2.55
C TYR A 117 -9.34 6.48 -3.11
N ILE A 118 -9.32 7.01 -4.33
CA ILE A 118 -8.13 7.51 -5.04
C ILE A 118 -8.51 8.78 -5.81
N GLY A 119 -7.55 9.68 -6.00
CA GLY A 119 -7.64 10.78 -6.99
C GLY A 119 -8.46 12.01 -6.58
N LYS A 120 -9.13 11.99 -5.41
CA LYS A 120 -9.81 13.19 -4.86
C LYS A 120 -9.15 13.62 -3.57
N ARG A 121 -8.87 14.92 -3.40
CA ARG A 121 -8.41 15.49 -2.13
C ARG A 121 -9.50 15.35 -1.07
N LEU A 122 -9.33 14.39 -0.14
CA LEU A 122 -10.31 14.09 0.90
C LEU A 122 -9.97 14.74 2.25
N ASP A 123 -8.78 15.33 2.36
CA ASP A 123 -8.27 16.02 3.55
C ASP A 123 -9.15 17.19 4.02
N GLN A 124 -9.95 17.75 3.11
CA GLN A 124 -10.90 18.83 3.40
C GLN A 124 -12.26 18.36 3.92
N VAL A 125 -12.54 17.05 3.89
CA VAL A 125 -13.82 16.53 4.37
C VAL A 125 -13.78 16.48 5.90
N PRO A 126 -14.61 17.29 6.60
CA PRO A 126 -14.67 17.25 8.05
C PRO A 126 -15.26 15.92 8.51
N LEU A 127 -14.70 15.41 9.61
CA LEU A 127 -15.08 14.17 10.25
C LEU A 127 -15.53 14.44 11.68
N GLU A 128 -16.60 13.77 12.07
CA GLU A 128 -16.94 13.53 13.46
C GLU A 128 -16.75 12.03 13.71
N VAL A 129 -15.96 11.69 14.73
CA VAL A 129 -15.60 10.30 15.01
C VAL A 129 -16.39 9.81 16.22
N ASP A 130 -17.25 8.83 16.02
CA ASP A 130 -17.90 8.12 17.12
C ASP A 130 -16.87 7.33 17.94
N LEU A 131 -16.81 7.61 19.24
CA LEU A 131 -15.81 7.06 20.15
C LEU A 131 -15.91 5.53 20.26
N ALA A 132 -17.12 5.00 20.39
CA ALA A 132 -17.35 3.57 20.55
C ALA A 132 -17.01 2.81 19.26
N ALA A 133 -17.38 3.35 18.10
CA ALA A 133 -17.04 2.79 16.80
C ALA A 133 -15.53 2.82 16.54
N PHE A 134 -14.84 3.90 16.92
CA PHE A 134 -13.37 3.94 16.81
C PHE A 134 -12.70 2.91 17.73
N GLN A 135 -13.16 2.76 18.98
CA GLN A 135 -12.68 1.71 19.89
C GLN A 135 -12.91 0.31 19.31
N GLY A 136 -14.09 0.06 18.74
CA GLY A 136 -14.42 -1.19 18.05
C GLY A 136 -13.49 -1.44 16.86
N PHE A 137 -13.23 -0.41 16.06
CA PHE A 137 -12.32 -0.45 14.91
C PHE A 137 -10.90 -0.80 15.32
N VAL A 138 -10.28 -0.09 16.28
CA VAL A 138 -8.87 -0.35 16.66
C VAL A 138 -8.69 -1.74 17.24
N THR A 139 -9.68 -2.21 18.01
CA THR A 139 -9.71 -3.57 18.56
C THR A 139 -9.78 -4.61 17.46
N HIS A 140 -10.67 -4.42 16.47
CA HIS A 140 -10.79 -5.33 15.34
C HIS A 140 -9.53 -5.33 14.47
N TYR A 141 -9.00 -4.15 14.15
CA TYR A 141 -7.78 -3.98 13.36
C TYR A 141 -6.60 -4.71 13.98
N ASP A 142 -6.36 -4.56 15.29
CA ASP A 142 -5.28 -5.29 15.97
C ASP A 142 -5.50 -6.82 15.96
N LYS A 143 -6.75 -7.28 16.19
CA LYS A 143 -7.08 -8.71 16.15
C LYS A 143 -6.79 -9.32 14.78
N VAL A 144 -7.07 -8.60 13.70
CA VAL A 144 -6.80 -9.04 12.33
C VAL A 144 -5.29 -9.24 12.11
N TYR A 145 -4.46 -8.27 12.50
CA TYR A 145 -3.01 -8.42 12.29
C TYR A 145 -2.40 -9.48 13.21
N ALA A 146 -2.88 -9.61 14.45
CA ALA A 146 -2.48 -10.71 15.32
C ALA A 146 -2.84 -12.07 14.69
N TYR A 147 -4.00 -12.17 14.03
CA TYR A 147 -4.40 -13.37 13.32
C TYR A 147 -3.52 -13.66 12.09
N TYR A 148 -3.13 -12.63 11.33
CA TYR A 148 -2.14 -12.79 10.26
C TYR A 148 -0.81 -13.30 10.82
N ASP A 149 -0.38 -12.79 11.98
CA ASP A 149 0.85 -13.24 12.62
C ASP A 149 0.80 -14.73 12.98
N THR A 150 -0.33 -15.21 13.51
CA THR A 150 -0.55 -16.65 13.78
C THR A 150 -0.49 -17.49 12.50
N LEU A 151 -1.16 -17.09 11.41
CA LEU A 151 -1.19 -17.88 10.18
C LEU A 151 0.14 -17.88 9.42
N LEU A 152 0.94 -16.83 9.59
CA LEU A 152 2.22 -16.63 8.92
C LEU A 152 3.41 -17.12 9.75
N GLU A 153 3.16 -17.61 10.96
CA GLU A 153 4.18 -18.16 11.84
C GLU A 153 4.94 -19.30 11.15
N GLY A 154 6.27 -19.29 11.26
CA GLY A 154 7.14 -20.32 10.68
C GLY A 154 7.43 -20.20 9.17
N GLN A 155 6.77 -19.30 8.42
CA GLN A 155 6.97 -19.21 6.95
C GLN A 155 8.26 -18.49 6.50
N GLY A 156 8.97 -17.83 7.43
CA GLY A 156 10.26 -17.17 7.16
C GLY A 156 10.16 -15.94 6.24
N THR A 157 11.29 -15.23 6.11
CA THR A 157 11.37 -13.97 5.33
C THR A 157 11.40 -14.17 3.81
N ALA A 158 11.60 -15.40 3.33
CA ALA A 158 11.55 -15.74 1.91
C ALA A 158 10.12 -15.74 1.34
N SER A 159 9.13 -16.03 2.20
CA SER A 159 7.70 -16.12 1.85
C SER A 159 6.86 -15.00 2.45
N VAL A 160 7.35 -14.30 3.47
CA VAL A 160 6.62 -13.20 4.13
C VAL A 160 7.51 -11.96 4.25
N LEU A 161 7.08 -10.86 3.65
CA LEU A 161 7.63 -9.52 3.84
C LEU A 161 6.66 -8.68 4.66
N ARG A 162 7.14 -8.07 5.74
CA ARG A 162 6.38 -7.11 6.55
C ARG A 162 6.92 -5.71 6.29
N ILE A 163 6.01 -4.78 6.01
CA ILE A 163 6.36 -3.41 5.66
C ILE A 163 5.36 -2.44 6.29
N SER A 164 5.87 -1.34 6.84
CA SER A 164 5.00 -0.28 7.33
C SER A 164 4.51 0.56 6.15
N TYR A 165 3.29 1.09 6.24
CA TYR A 165 2.79 2.04 5.25
C TYR A 165 3.65 3.31 5.22
N ASP A 166 4.14 3.75 6.38
CA ASP A 166 4.87 5.01 6.49
C ASP A 166 6.25 4.90 5.83
N ASP A 167 6.96 3.76 5.99
CA ASP A 167 8.21 3.45 5.29
C ASP A 167 7.97 3.42 3.77
N LEU A 168 6.90 2.74 3.35
CA LEU A 168 6.55 2.63 1.94
C LEU A 168 6.17 4.01 1.36
N ALA A 169 5.47 4.85 2.11
CA ALA A 169 5.08 6.18 1.68
C ALA A 169 6.28 7.13 1.59
N ALA A 170 7.25 7.03 2.52
CA ALA A 170 8.50 7.79 2.48
C ALA A 170 9.32 7.45 1.23
N ALA A 171 9.35 6.17 0.83
CA ALA A 171 10.02 5.70 -0.38
C ALA A 171 9.62 6.43 -1.67
N PHE A 172 8.39 6.97 -1.71
CA PHE A 172 7.84 7.64 -2.87
C PHE A 172 7.85 9.18 -2.76
N THR A 173 8.24 9.74 -1.61
CA THR A 173 8.38 11.20 -1.48
C THR A 173 9.77 11.72 -1.77
N ASP A 174 10.80 10.96 -1.41
CA ASP A 174 12.18 11.44 -1.50
C ASP A 174 12.64 11.54 -2.97
N ASP A 175 12.06 10.74 -3.87
CA ASP A 175 12.32 10.78 -5.31
C ASP A 175 11.75 12.04 -6.00
N ALA A 176 10.75 12.73 -5.41
CA ALA A 176 10.16 13.93 -6.01
C ALA A 176 11.04 15.19 -5.86
N GLY A 177 12.02 15.17 -4.95
CA GLY A 177 12.89 16.32 -4.65
C GLY A 177 14.20 16.40 -5.43
N MET A 178 14.62 15.31 -6.11
CA MET A 178 15.96 15.21 -6.71
C MET A 178 16.04 15.52 -8.21
N VAL A 179 14.95 15.90 -8.88
CA VAL A 179 14.95 16.18 -10.34
C VAL A 179 15.33 17.65 -10.67
N GLY A 180 15.79 18.43 -9.69
CA GLY A 180 16.11 19.86 -9.86
C GLY A 180 17.46 20.27 -9.28
N GLY A 181 18.55 19.56 -9.61
CA GLY A 181 19.89 19.91 -9.14
C GLY A 181 20.95 19.68 -10.20
N ALA A 182 21.14 20.65 -11.08
CA ALA A 182 22.28 20.71 -11.99
C ALA A 182 23.60 20.72 -11.20
N ALA A 183 24.56 19.92 -11.68
CA ALA A 183 26.01 20.02 -11.51
C ALA A 183 26.52 20.78 -10.26
N ARG A 184 26.88 20.03 -9.21
CA ARG A 184 27.91 20.48 -8.27
C ARG A 184 29.14 19.59 -8.38
N SER A 185 30.14 20.21 -9.00
CA SER A 185 31.58 20.01 -8.94
C SER A 185 32.07 18.92 -7.99
N GLU A 186 32.78 17.96 -8.58
CA GLU A 186 33.88 17.25 -7.94
C GLU A 186 34.81 18.24 -7.23
N LEU A 187 35.14 17.98 -5.97
CA LEU A 187 36.42 18.27 -5.34
C LEU A 187 36.48 17.66 -3.93
N GLY A 188 37.23 16.55 -3.83
CA GLY A 188 38.18 16.27 -2.75
C GLY A 188 37.67 16.02 -1.33
N GLY A 189 37.93 14.82 -0.82
CA GLY A 189 37.95 14.59 0.63
C GLY A 189 37.99 13.12 1.03
N ALA A 190 39.19 12.53 1.07
CA ALA A 190 39.42 11.26 1.75
C ALA A 190 39.37 11.49 3.27
N GLY A 191 38.51 10.75 3.97
CA GLY A 191 38.44 10.76 5.43
C GLY A 191 37.56 9.63 5.93
N GLY A 192 38.19 8.58 6.45
CA GLY A 192 37.52 7.44 7.07
C GLY A 192 36.89 7.79 8.42
N GLY A 193 35.75 7.16 8.70
CA GLY A 193 35.06 7.25 9.98
C GLY A 193 33.93 6.24 10.05
N SER A 194 34.22 5.06 10.59
CA SER A 194 33.23 4.06 10.99
C SER A 194 32.56 4.51 12.29
N GLY A 195 31.25 4.76 12.25
CA GLY A 195 30.45 5.05 13.42
C GLY A 195 28.98 4.83 13.11
N GLY A 196 28.42 3.73 13.63
CA GLY A 196 27.05 3.30 13.39
C GLY A 196 26.02 4.29 13.96
N GLY A 197 24.99 4.55 13.16
CA GLY A 197 23.85 5.39 13.47
C GLY A 197 22.89 5.41 12.28
N ASP A 198 22.37 4.24 11.92
CA ASP A 198 21.65 3.97 10.68
C ASP A 198 20.16 4.37 10.77
N GLY A 199 19.91 5.65 11.03
CA GLY A 199 18.56 6.18 11.34
C GLY A 199 17.96 7.13 10.32
N GLY A 200 18.57 7.35 9.14
CA GLY A 200 18.24 8.54 8.32
C GLY A 200 18.14 8.38 6.80
N ALA A 201 18.29 7.19 6.21
CA ALA A 201 18.36 7.04 4.75
C ALA A 201 17.48 5.92 4.17
N ASP A 202 16.48 5.47 4.92
CA ASP A 202 15.81 4.19 4.66
C ASP A 202 14.52 4.27 3.79
N GLY A 203 14.10 5.47 3.37
CA GLY A 203 12.90 5.63 2.52
C GLY A 203 12.98 4.83 1.22
N CYS A 204 14.06 4.99 0.44
CA CYS A 204 14.28 4.25 -0.81
C CYS A 204 14.38 2.71 -0.60
N CYS A 205 14.52 2.24 0.65
CA CYS A 205 14.68 0.84 0.97
C CYS A 205 13.37 0.05 0.83
N ALA A 206 12.20 0.64 1.12
CA ALA A 206 10.96 -0.11 1.27
C ALA A 206 10.48 -0.73 -0.06
N ALA A 207 10.46 0.08 -1.12
CA ALA A 207 10.09 -0.38 -2.46
C ALA A 207 11.17 -1.30 -3.08
N ARG A 208 12.46 -1.04 -2.82
CA ARG A 208 13.55 -1.97 -3.21
C ARG A 208 13.45 -3.31 -2.49
N ARG A 209 13.09 -3.33 -1.21
CA ARG A 209 12.85 -4.56 -0.42
C ARG A 209 11.70 -5.37 -1.02
N ILE A 210 10.62 -4.72 -1.45
CA ILE A 210 9.53 -5.38 -2.18
C ILE A 210 10.06 -6.01 -3.48
N GLN A 211 10.82 -5.27 -4.29
CA GLN A 211 11.37 -5.80 -5.55
C GLN A 211 12.30 -6.99 -5.33
N ALA A 212 13.22 -6.88 -4.36
CA ALA A 212 14.13 -7.97 -3.99
C ALA A 212 13.35 -9.20 -3.49
N PHE A 213 12.35 -8.98 -2.62
CA PHE A 213 11.50 -10.04 -2.11
C PHE A 213 10.74 -10.76 -3.23
N LEU A 214 10.30 -10.04 -4.27
CA LEU A 214 9.62 -10.60 -5.43
C LEU A 214 10.58 -11.17 -6.49
N GLY A 215 11.90 -11.01 -6.35
CA GLY A 215 12.88 -11.37 -7.37
C GLY A 215 12.75 -10.53 -8.65
N ALA A 216 12.19 -9.32 -8.55
CA ALA A 216 12.09 -8.38 -9.65
C ALA A 216 13.44 -7.65 -9.84
N ALA A 217 13.77 -7.32 -11.08
CA ALA A 217 14.95 -6.51 -11.38
C ALA A 217 14.87 -5.17 -10.63
N ALA A 218 16.00 -4.72 -10.07
CA ALA A 218 16.14 -3.45 -9.36
C ALA A 218 16.04 -2.26 -10.34
N ALA A 219 14.85 -2.00 -10.85
CA ALA A 219 14.53 -0.75 -11.52
C ALA A 219 13.98 0.23 -10.47
N PRO A 220 14.29 1.53 -10.55
CA PRO A 220 13.70 2.49 -9.62
C PRO A 220 12.17 2.37 -9.66
N PRO A 221 11.51 2.16 -8.51
CA PRO A 221 10.07 2.02 -8.44
C PRO A 221 9.45 3.34 -8.87
N LYS A 222 8.80 3.36 -10.03
CA LYS A 222 8.10 4.57 -10.48
C LYS A 222 6.76 4.64 -9.76
N ALA A 223 6.57 5.63 -8.90
CA ALA A 223 5.23 6.02 -8.49
C ALA A 223 4.40 6.29 -9.75
N LEU A 224 3.21 5.71 -9.84
CA LEU A 224 2.28 6.12 -10.90
C LEU A 224 1.96 7.60 -10.67
N ALA A 225 1.94 8.40 -11.74
CA ALA A 225 1.63 9.83 -11.66
C ALA A 225 0.25 10.12 -11.02
N VAL A 226 -0.62 9.11 -10.96
CA VAL A 226 -1.97 9.18 -10.37
C VAL A 226 -1.96 9.06 -8.84
N THR A 227 -0.89 8.54 -8.24
CA THR A 227 -0.69 8.51 -6.78
C THR A 227 -0.03 9.79 -6.30
N VAL A 228 -0.67 10.94 -6.51
CA VAL A 228 -0.23 12.19 -5.87
C VAL A 228 -0.42 12.04 -4.37
N LYS A 229 0.67 12.10 -3.60
CA LYS A 229 0.59 12.20 -2.15
C LYS A 229 -0.22 13.44 -1.83
N GLN A 230 -1.40 13.25 -1.27
CA GLN A 230 -2.21 14.37 -0.83
C GLN A 230 -1.47 15.03 0.33
N THR A 231 -1.17 16.32 0.21
CA THR A 231 -0.74 17.13 1.34
C THR A 231 -1.82 17.00 2.39
N ARG A 232 -1.52 16.29 3.49
CA ARG A 232 -2.53 16.00 4.50
C ARG A 232 -2.59 17.19 5.45
N ARG A 233 -3.75 17.83 5.51
CA ARG A 233 -4.10 18.64 6.67
C ARG A 233 -3.94 17.77 7.96
N PRO A 234 -3.35 18.30 9.05
CA PRO A 234 -3.25 17.56 10.31
C PRO A 234 -4.61 17.01 10.75
N LEU A 235 -4.65 15.79 11.31
CA LEU A 235 -5.93 15.17 11.69
C LEU A 235 -6.67 15.97 12.77
N LYS A 236 -5.93 16.63 13.67
CA LYS A 236 -6.49 17.54 14.67
C LYS A 236 -7.35 18.66 14.07
N GLU A 237 -7.01 19.11 12.87
CA GLU A 237 -7.79 20.14 12.19
C GLU A 237 -8.94 19.57 11.32
N GLY A 238 -8.92 18.27 11.04
CA GLY A 238 -9.89 17.60 10.18
C GLY A 238 -10.93 16.75 10.91
N ILE A 239 -10.76 16.54 12.22
CA ILE A 239 -11.67 15.79 13.08
C ILE A 239 -12.23 16.76 14.13
N GLU A 240 -13.54 17.00 14.10
CA GLU A 240 -14.21 18.02 14.90
C GLU A 240 -14.09 17.77 16.41
N ASN A 241 -14.16 16.50 16.82
CA ASN A 241 -14.06 16.07 18.21
C ASN A 241 -12.69 15.44 18.54
N PHE A 242 -11.60 15.91 17.91
CA PHE A 242 -10.27 15.34 18.09
C PHE A 242 -9.80 15.31 19.55
N ASP A 243 -9.97 16.42 20.27
CA ASP A 243 -9.48 16.55 21.65
C ASP A 243 -10.22 15.60 22.60
N ASP A 244 -11.52 15.39 22.40
CA ASP A 244 -12.32 14.42 23.18
C ASP A 244 -11.82 12.98 22.96
N LEU A 245 -11.50 12.62 21.72
CA LEU A 245 -10.90 11.32 21.40
C LEU A 245 -9.51 11.18 22.01
N ALA A 246 -8.66 12.21 21.88
CA ALA A 246 -7.32 12.20 22.45
C ALA A 246 -7.37 12.00 23.96
N PHE A 247 -8.29 12.70 24.63
CA PHE A 247 -8.53 12.54 26.06
C PHE A 247 -9.00 11.11 26.40
N ALA A 248 -10.01 10.59 25.70
CA ALA A 248 -10.56 9.26 25.95
C ALA A 248 -9.53 8.13 25.77
N PHE A 249 -8.57 8.29 24.86
CA PHE A 249 -7.52 7.31 24.59
C PHE A 249 -6.19 7.57 25.31
N SER A 250 -6.06 8.65 26.07
CA SER A 250 -4.80 9.09 26.71
C SER A 250 -4.17 8.05 27.63
N CYS A 251 -4.98 7.22 28.30
CA CYS A 251 -4.51 6.15 29.18
C CYS A 251 -4.51 4.76 28.52
N THR A 252 -4.53 4.69 27.19
CA THR A 252 -4.51 3.43 26.43
C THR A 252 -3.22 3.28 25.64
N LYS A 253 -2.95 2.07 25.14
CA LYS A 253 -1.83 1.83 24.19
C LYS A 253 -1.98 2.59 22.86
N TYR A 254 -3.13 3.22 22.60
CA TYR A 254 -3.41 3.99 21.39
C TYR A 254 -3.20 5.50 21.56
N ALA A 255 -2.79 5.98 22.75
CA ALA A 255 -2.51 7.39 22.99
C ALA A 255 -1.54 8.00 21.95
N GLY A 256 -0.54 7.22 21.51
CA GLY A 256 0.41 7.61 20.47
C GLY A 256 -0.22 7.95 19.12
N CYS A 257 -1.45 7.50 18.82
CA CYS A 257 -2.15 7.87 17.59
C CYS A 257 -2.49 9.38 17.53
N PHE A 258 -2.49 10.07 18.66
CA PHE A 258 -2.86 11.49 18.78
C PHE A 258 -1.64 12.40 18.97
N ALA A 259 -0.49 11.85 19.36
CA ALA A 259 0.72 12.61 19.68
C ALA A 259 1.31 13.35 18.47
N CYS A 260 1.25 12.74 17.28
CA CYS A 260 1.82 13.29 16.05
C CYS A 260 1.11 14.55 15.50
N TYR A 261 0.12 15.08 16.21
CA TYR A 261 -0.70 16.21 15.75
C TYR A 261 -0.78 17.36 16.74
N ASN A 262 -0.08 17.27 17.88
CA ASN A 262 -0.08 18.30 18.91
C ASN A 262 1.08 19.28 18.79
N ASP A 263 2.13 18.90 18.08
CA ASP A 263 3.26 19.79 17.83
C ASP A 263 3.03 20.45 16.46
N GLY A 264 2.67 21.74 16.48
CA GLY A 264 2.83 22.57 15.29
C GLY A 264 4.26 22.42 14.81
N ASP A 265 4.46 22.30 13.49
CA ASP A 265 5.74 22.16 12.82
C ASP A 265 6.77 23.26 13.18
N ASP A 266 7.36 23.18 14.37
CA ASP A 266 8.62 23.84 14.74
C ASP A 266 9.82 22.91 14.48
N TYR A 267 9.65 21.90 13.60
CA TYR A 267 10.78 21.26 12.90
C TYR A 267 11.22 22.14 11.72
N ARG A 268 11.52 23.42 11.99
CA ARG A 268 12.42 24.21 11.15
C ARG A 268 13.82 23.98 11.69
N GLY A 269 14.65 23.33 10.89
CA GLY A 269 16.01 22.92 11.24
C GLY A 269 16.78 23.99 12.02
N SER A 270 17.36 23.54 13.14
CA SER A 270 18.56 24.13 13.74
C SER A 270 19.65 23.08 13.74
#